data_AF-A0A964HAK8-F1
#
_entry.id   AF-A0A964HAK8-F1
#
_cell.length_a   1.000
_cell.length_b   1.000
_cell.length_c   1.000
_cell.angle_alpha   90.00
_cell.angle_beta   90.00
_cell.angle_gamma   90.00
#
_symmetry.space_group_name_H-M   'P 1'
#
loop_
_entity.id
_entity.type
_entity.pdbx_description
1 polymer ?
#
loop_
_entity_poly.entity_id
_entity_poly.type
_entity_poly.pdbx_seq_one_letter_code
_entity_poly.pdbx_strand_id
1 'polypeptide(L)'
;MRNFMRTEAEERAYLRFGRYVRVDLRAIFGQLAGDPPAQEQYFLSGGFRTTGFDDMIVSYRGWWSAQERYHVDGGANLPGYAGRHIRGTKVVAATVSLPVHRTPVSLFAGAGQVLDDWTEFSPNTVMANAGLDLRLGGVRLLLPLWINRPEPGKRRFDWRWKVGVSLSR
;
A
#
# COMPACT_ATOMS: atom_id res chain seq x y z
N MET A 1 11.62 -27.93 -3.80
CA MET A 1 10.73 -26.87 -3.28
C MET A 1 11.52 -26.12 -2.22
N ARG A 2 11.63 -24.78 -2.32
CA ARG A 2 12.25 -23.97 -1.27
C ARG A 2 11.19 -23.73 -0.20
N ASN A 3 11.46 -24.19 1.02
CA ASN A 3 10.56 -23.97 2.14
C ASN A 3 10.79 -22.56 2.68
N PHE A 4 9.70 -21.82 2.88
CA PHE A 4 9.74 -20.53 3.55
C PHE A 4 8.55 -20.42 4.51
N MET A 5 8.72 -19.61 5.55
CA MET A 5 7.69 -19.29 6.52
C MET A 5 7.36 -17.80 6.42
N ARG A 6 6.08 -17.46 6.48
CA ARG A 6 5.59 -16.08 6.50
C ARG A 6 4.92 -15.80 7.83
N THR A 7 5.38 -14.75 8.50
CA THR A 7 4.74 -14.19 9.70
C THR A 7 4.38 -12.75 9.41
N GLU A 8 3.13 -12.39 9.64
CA GLU A 8 2.60 -11.04 9.41
C GLU A 8 1.67 -10.68 10.56
N ALA A 9 1.81 -9.46 11.06
CA ALA A 9 0.89 -8.83 11.99
C ALA A 9 0.36 -7.54 11.33
N GLU A 10 -0.95 -7.44 11.20
CA GLU A 10 -1.63 -6.23 10.76
C GLU A 10 -2.58 -5.78 11.86
N GLU A 11 -2.36 -4.56 12.34
CA GLU A 11 -3.21 -3.93 13.35
C GLU A 11 -4.02 -2.82 12.70
N ARG A 12 -5.34 -2.81 12.95
CA ARG A 12 -6.25 -1.76 12.50
C ARG A 12 -6.97 -1.16 13.69
N ALA A 13 -6.80 0.14 13.87
CA ALA A 13 -7.49 0.90 14.90
C ALA A 13 -8.24 2.08 14.28
N TYR A 14 -9.22 2.61 14.99
CA TYR A 14 -9.81 3.90 14.65
C TYR A 14 -9.95 4.76 15.89
N LEU A 15 -9.69 6.04 15.73
CA LEU A 15 -9.93 7.07 16.74
C LEU A 15 -11.07 7.94 16.25
N ARG A 16 -12.07 8.16 17.10
CA ARG A 16 -13.23 9.00 16.78
C ARG A 16 -13.20 10.26 17.63
N PHE A 17 -13.07 11.40 16.97
CA PHE A 17 -13.13 12.72 17.59
C PHE A 17 -14.49 13.34 17.29
N GLY A 18 -15.40 13.25 18.26
CA GLY A 18 -16.79 13.71 18.10
C GLY A 18 -17.58 12.93 17.04
N ARG A 19 -18.65 13.53 16.52
CA ARG A 19 -19.56 12.84 15.58
C ARG A 19 -19.00 12.73 14.17
N TYR A 20 -18.12 13.65 13.77
CA TYR A 20 -17.76 13.92 12.38
C TYR A 20 -16.35 13.52 11.98
N VAL A 21 -15.41 13.41 12.94
CA VAL A 21 -14.02 13.07 12.64
C VAL A 21 -13.73 11.66 13.09
N ARG A 22 -13.34 10.82 12.13
CA ARG A 22 -12.83 9.46 12.36
C ARG A 22 -11.46 9.40 11.71
N VAL A 23 -10.47 8.91 12.45
CA VAL A 23 -9.11 8.66 11.98
C VAL A 23 -8.90 7.16 12.01
N ASP A 24 -8.71 6.56 10.85
CA ASP A 24 -8.38 5.15 10.70
C ASP A 24 -6.86 4.98 10.66
N LEU A 25 -6.36 4.02 11.42
CA LEU A 25 -4.95 3.68 11.53
C LEU A 25 -4.78 2.23 11.09
N ARG A 26 -3.78 1.98 10.23
CA ARG A 26 -3.32 0.64 9.87
C ARG A 26 -1.83 0.58 10.08
N ALA A 27 -1.36 -0.37 10.88
CA ALA A 27 0.05 -0.70 11.02
C ALA A 27 0.27 -2.14 10.55
N ILE A 28 1.37 -2.38 9.86
CA ILE A 28 1.76 -3.72 9.43
C ILE A 28 3.24 -3.95 9.77
N PHE A 29 3.50 -5.15 10.27
CA PHE A 29 4.82 -5.69 10.49
C PHE A 29 4.87 -7.10 9.95
N GLY A 30 5.85 -7.43 9.14
CA GLY A 30 5.95 -8.76 8.53
C GLY A 30 7.37 -9.20 8.28
N GLN A 31 7.57 -10.51 8.32
CA GLN A 31 8.85 -11.15 8.06
C GLN A 31 8.63 -12.47 7.32
N LEU A 32 9.50 -12.73 6.35
CA LEU A 32 9.69 -14.01 5.69
C LEU A 32 10.97 -14.64 6.21
N ALA A 33 10.93 -15.93 6.54
CA ALA A 33 12.10 -16.73 6.90
C ALA A 33 12.31 -17.82 5.84
N GLY A 34 13.56 -18.07 5.47
CA GLY A 34 13.92 -18.97 4.38
C GLY A 34 14.18 -18.21 3.07
N ASP A 35 13.94 -18.87 1.94
CA ASP A 35 14.24 -18.36 0.60
C ASP A 35 12.95 -18.24 -0.22
N PRO A 36 12.11 -17.21 0.08
CA PRO A 36 10.83 -17.04 -0.57
C PRO A 36 11.02 -16.61 -2.03
N PRO A 37 10.20 -17.13 -2.97
CA PRO A 37 10.23 -16.65 -4.33
C PRO A 37 9.81 -15.17 -4.39
N ALA A 38 10.27 -14.45 -5.41
CA ALA A 38 10.09 -13.01 -5.58
C ALA A 38 8.63 -12.53 -5.50
N GLN A 39 7.66 -13.38 -5.87
CA GLN A 39 6.23 -13.07 -5.83
C GLN A 39 5.64 -13.10 -4.41
N GLU A 40 6.31 -13.78 -3.48
CA GLU A 40 5.88 -13.93 -2.08
C GLU A 40 6.50 -12.87 -1.16
N GLN A 41 7.48 -12.12 -1.66
CA GLN A 41 8.11 -11.01 -0.94
C GLN A 41 7.11 -9.88 -0.66
N TYR A 42 7.40 -9.09 0.38
CA TYR A 42 6.61 -7.91 0.67
C TYR A 42 6.91 -6.82 -0.35
N PHE A 43 5.86 -6.20 -0.89
CA PHE A 43 5.98 -5.06 -1.79
C PHE A 43 5.59 -3.77 -1.08
N LEU A 44 6.30 -2.69 -1.43
CA LEU A 44 6.06 -1.39 -0.82
C LEU A 44 4.70 -0.78 -1.24
N SER A 45 4.25 -1.06 -2.46
CA SER A 45 3.12 -0.37 -3.07
C SER A 45 1.74 -0.94 -2.79
N GLY A 46 1.65 -2.10 -2.13
CA GLY A 46 0.44 -2.90 -2.04
C GLY A 46 0.75 -4.40 -2.09
N GLY A 47 -0.29 -5.23 -2.03
CA GLY A 47 -0.17 -6.67 -2.24
C GLY A 47 0.16 -7.02 -3.69
N PHE A 48 0.84 -8.15 -3.90
CA PHE A 48 0.99 -8.77 -5.24
C PHE A 48 -0.08 -9.83 -5.50
N ARG A 49 -0.57 -10.48 -4.43
CA ARG A 49 -1.68 -11.44 -4.50
C ARG A 49 -3.00 -10.70 -4.39
N THR A 50 -3.82 -10.86 -5.40
CA THR A 50 -5.24 -10.56 -5.42
C THR A 50 -6.00 -11.68 -4.72
N THR A 51 -7.02 -11.35 -3.93
CA THR A 51 -7.96 -12.34 -3.38
C THR A 51 -9.38 -11.95 -3.77
N GLY A 52 -10.21 -12.92 -4.16
CA GLY A 52 -11.58 -12.65 -4.61
C GLY A 52 -11.64 -12.08 -6.03
N PHE A 53 -12.50 -11.09 -6.28
CA PHE A 53 -12.74 -10.53 -7.62
C PHE A 53 -11.54 -9.77 -8.21
N ASP A 54 -10.60 -9.29 -7.39
CA ASP A 54 -9.37 -8.68 -7.89
C ASP A 54 -8.58 -9.66 -8.78
N ASP A 55 -8.70 -10.97 -8.53
CA ASP A 55 -8.02 -12.03 -9.29
C ASP A 55 -8.58 -12.18 -10.71
N MET A 56 -9.82 -11.74 -10.94
CA MET A 56 -10.48 -11.79 -12.25
C MET A 56 -10.16 -10.58 -13.13
N ILE A 57 -9.73 -9.46 -12.54
CA ILE A 57 -9.56 -8.17 -13.23
C ILE A 57 -8.08 -7.82 -13.40
N VAL A 58 -7.23 -8.26 -12.47
CA VAL A 58 -5.79 -7.97 -12.52
C VAL A 58 -5.10 -8.84 -13.55
N SER A 59 -4.60 -8.18 -14.60
CA SER A 59 -3.72 -8.81 -15.59
C SER A 59 -2.26 -8.60 -15.18
N TYR A 60 -1.38 -9.55 -15.49
CA TYR A 60 0.05 -9.38 -15.19
C TYR A 60 0.73 -8.26 -16.00
N ARG A 61 0.12 -7.77 -17.09
CA ARG A 61 0.66 -6.72 -17.99
C ARG A 61 -0.46 -5.82 -18.55
N GLY A 62 -0.18 -4.53 -18.74
CA GLY A 62 -1.08 -3.55 -19.37
C GLY A 62 -1.83 -2.66 -18.38
N TRP A 63 -2.83 -1.90 -18.88
CA TRP A 63 -3.55 -0.87 -18.11
C TRP A 63 -4.24 -1.36 -16.82
N TRP A 64 -4.49 -2.67 -16.70
CA TRP A 64 -5.11 -3.32 -15.54
C TRP A 64 -4.10 -4.07 -14.67
N SER A 65 -2.80 -3.84 -14.86
CA SER A 65 -1.76 -4.45 -14.04
C SER A 65 -1.65 -3.80 -12.67
N ALA A 66 -1.57 -4.65 -11.64
CA ALA A 66 -1.25 -4.25 -10.26
C ALA A 66 0.13 -3.56 -10.14
N GLN A 67 0.96 -3.72 -11.18
CA GLN A 67 2.29 -3.11 -11.28
C GLN A 67 2.24 -1.70 -11.88
N GLU A 68 1.17 -1.31 -12.58
CA GLU A 68 1.08 -0.02 -13.26
C GLU A 68 0.00 0.89 -12.66
N ARG A 69 -1.29 0.53 -12.84
CA ARG A 69 -2.42 1.40 -12.52
C ARG A 69 -3.48 0.76 -11.64
N TYR A 70 -3.42 -0.56 -11.43
CA TYR A 70 -4.30 -1.25 -10.50
C TYR A 70 -3.71 -1.26 -9.09
N HIS A 71 -4.55 -1.10 -8.08
CA HIS A 71 -4.14 -1.19 -6.68
C HIS A 71 -4.75 -2.42 -6.01
N VAL A 72 -3.89 -3.22 -5.37
CA VAL A 72 -4.26 -4.35 -4.53
C VAL A 72 -3.85 -4.02 -3.11
N ASP A 73 -4.81 -4.03 -2.19
CA ASP A 73 -4.52 -3.80 -0.77
C ASP A 73 -3.65 -4.95 -0.22
N GLY A 74 -2.57 -4.61 0.48
CA GLY A 74 -1.68 -5.59 1.11
C GLY A 74 -0.26 -5.06 1.35
N GLY A 75 0.55 -5.78 2.13
CA GLY A 75 1.92 -5.37 2.45
C GLY A 75 1.97 -3.94 3.03
N ALA A 76 3.00 -3.17 2.65
CA ALA A 76 3.19 -1.81 3.17
C ALA A 76 2.11 -0.80 2.72
N ASN A 77 1.38 -1.11 1.64
CA ASN A 77 0.27 -0.31 1.12
C ASN A 77 0.56 1.18 0.88
N LEU A 78 1.72 1.51 0.29
CA LEU A 78 2.07 2.87 -0.13
C LEU A 78 1.81 3.06 -1.63
N PRO A 79 0.58 3.38 -2.05
CA PRO A 79 0.19 3.33 -3.47
C PRO A 79 1.02 4.25 -4.38
N GLY A 80 1.66 5.30 -3.86
CA GLY A 80 2.53 6.18 -4.64
C GLY A 80 3.73 5.48 -5.27
N TYR A 81 4.16 4.32 -4.74
CA TYR A 81 5.38 3.63 -5.17
C TYR A 81 5.14 2.41 -6.08
N ALA A 82 3.93 2.23 -6.64
CA ALA A 82 3.78 1.17 -7.66
C ALA A 82 4.55 1.48 -8.94
N GLY A 83 4.86 0.43 -9.68
CA GLY A 83 5.75 0.47 -10.85
C GLY A 83 7.23 0.37 -10.50
N ARG A 84 7.59 0.58 -9.23
CA ARG A 84 9.00 0.56 -8.80
C ARG A 84 9.53 -0.82 -8.38
N HIS A 85 8.64 -1.80 -8.22
CA HIS A 85 9.00 -3.16 -7.79
C HIS A 85 9.88 -3.23 -6.53
N ILE A 86 9.72 -2.25 -5.62
CA ILE A 86 10.48 -2.21 -4.37
C ILE A 86 9.90 -3.30 -3.47
N ARG A 87 10.74 -4.29 -3.16
CA ARG A 87 10.38 -5.50 -2.42
C ARG A 87 11.44 -5.89 -1.41
N GLY A 88 11.07 -6.72 -0.44
CA GLY A 88 11.99 -7.28 0.54
C GLY A 88 11.36 -8.43 1.33
N THR A 89 12.17 -9.11 2.13
CA THR A 89 11.70 -10.22 2.99
C THR A 89 11.04 -9.74 4.28
N LYS A 90 11.21 -8.48 4.65
CA LYS A 90 10.65 -7.84 5.84
C LYS A 90 9.88 -6.59 5.46
N VAL A 91 8.86 -6.24 6.24
CA VAL A 91 8.06 -5.03 6.04
C VAL A 91 7.71 -4.38 7.37
N VAL A 92 7.77 -3.05 7.40
CA VAL A 92 7.18 -2.23 8.45
C VAL A 92 6.54 -1.02 7.79
N ALA A 93 5.25 -0.81 8.03
CA ALA A 93 4.55 0.37 7.51
C ALA A 93 3.39 0.78 8.40
N ALA A 94 3.06 2.06 8.34
CA ALA A 94 1.90 2.65 8.97
C ALA A 94 1.16 3.53 7.95
N THR A 95 -0.16 3.50 8.02
CA THR A 95 -1.04 4.32 7.19
C THR A 95 -2.11 4.94 8.08
N VAL A 96 -2.34 6.22 7.90
CA VAL A 96 -3.43 6.98 8.49
C VAL A 96 -4.40 7.33 7.38
N SER A 97 -5.69 7.13 7.61
CA SER A 97 -6.76 7.57 6.71
C SER A 97 -7.77 8.42 7.49
N LEU A 98 -8.22 9.50 6.86
CA LEU A 98 -9.19 10.43 7.40
C LEU A 98 -10.37 10.52 6.42
N PRO A 99 -11.43 9.70 6.60
CA PRO A 99 -12.67 9.84 5.84
C PRO A 99 -13.29 11.22 6.07
N VAL A 100 -13.64 11.91 4.98
CA VAL A 100 -14.33 13.20 5.01
C VAL A 100 -15.83 12.97 5.14
N HIS A 101 -16.42 13.50 6.20
CA HIS A 101 -17.82 13.24 6.57
C HIS A 101 -18.80 13.50 5.40
N ARG A 102 -19.69 12.52 5.14
CA ARG A 102 -20.73 12.55 4.07
C ARG A 102 -20.19 12.70 2.65
N THR A 103 -18.92 12.41 2.41
CA THR A 103 -18.37 12.39 1.06
C THR A 103 -17.75 11.02 0.77
N PRO A 104 -17.64 10.62 -0.50
CA PRO A 104 -16.89 9.43 -0.88
C PRO A 104 -15.35 9.60 -0.76
N VAL A 105 -14.88 10.73 -0.22
CA VAL A 105 -13.46 11.10 -0.19
C VAL A 105 -12.86 10.78 1.18
N SER A 106 -11.67 10.19 1.18
CA SER A 106 -10.80 10.09 2.35
C SER A 106 -9.44 10.70 2.02
N LEU A 107 -8.83 11.38 2.99
CA LEU A 107 -7.41 11.71 2.93
C LEU A 107 -6.62 10.51 3.44
N PHE A 108 -5.44 10.24 2.89
CA PHE A 108 -4.53 9.26 3.48
C PHE A 108 -3.10 9.77 3.50
N ALA A 109 -2.33 9.26 4.45
CA ALA A 109 -0.88 9.40 4.51
C ALA A 109 -0.28 8.09 5.02
N GLY A 110 0.80 7.64 4.39
CA GLY A 110 1.47 6.41 4.76
C GLY A 110 2.97 6.57 4.71
N ALA A 111 3.65 5.82 5.58
CA ALA A 111 5.09 5.70 5.58
C ALA A 111 5.49 4.26 5.88
N GLY A 112 6.57 3.79 5.27
CA GLY A 112 7.02 2.42 5.46
C GLY A 112 8.30 2.08 4.72
N GLN A 113 8.75 0.86 4.98
CA GLN A 113 9.94 0.25 4.40
C GLN A 113 9.70 -1.22 4.14
N VAL A 114 10.36 -1.71 3.10
CA VAL A 114 10.63 -3.13 2.90
C VAL A 114 12.13 -3.32 2.95
N LEU A 115 12.58 -4.38 3.60
CA LEU A 115 13.98 -4.64 3.95
C LEU A 115 14.29 -6.12 3.69
N ASP A 116 15.56 -6.45 3.47
CA ASP A 116 16.00 -7.85 3.47
C ASP A 116 16.52 -8.27 4.85
N ASP A 117 17.08 -7.32 5.61
CA ASP A 117 17.50 -7.51 7.01
C ASP A 117 16.95 -6.41 7.94
N TRP A 118 16.67 -6.73 9.22
CA TRP A 118 16.20 -5.73 10.18
C TRP A 118 17.28 -4.69 10.53
N THR A 119 18.55 -5.02 10.35
CA THR A 119 19.69 -4.12 10.52
C THR A 119 19.74 -3.01 9.46
N GLU A 120 19.05 -3.18 8.32
CA GLU A 120 18.93 -2.16 7.27
C GLU A 120 17.89 -1.08 7.62
N PHE A 121 17.12 -1.28 8.69
CA PHE A 121 16.14 -0.30 9.14
C PHE A 121 16.85 1.01 9.48
N SER A 122 16.46 2.07 8.77
CA SER A 122 17.02 3.40 8.98
C SER A 122 15.95 4.46 8.75
N PRO A 123 15.79 5.47 9.61
CA PRO A 123 14.85 6.57 9.36
C PRO A 123 15.07 7.24 7.99
N ASN A 124 16.32 7.26 7.52
CA ASN A 124 16.67 7.82 6.23
C ASN A 124 16.13 7.01 5.06
N THR A 125 15.85 5.71 5.24
CA THR A 125 15.34 4.80 4.20
C THR A 125 13.82 4.79 4.05
N VAL A 126 13.09 5.47 4.95
CA VAL A 126 11.62 5.47 4.98
C VAL A 126 11.08 6.09 3.71
N MET A 127 10.10 5.43 3.09
CA MET A 127 9.35 5.94 1.97
C MET A 127 7.97 6.39 2.44
N ALA A 128 7.48 7.51 1.92
CA ALA A 128 6.24 8.13 2.37
C ALA A 128 5.45 8.76 1.22
N ASN A 129 4.13 8.56 1.26
CA ASN A 129 3.19 9.17 0.35
C ASN A 129 1.96 9.68 1.11
N ALA A 130 1.23 10.58 0.48
CA ALA A 130 -0.10 11.00 0.93
C ALA A 130 -1.03 11.07 -0.27
N GLY A 131 -2.31 11.37 -0.08
CA GLY A 131 -3.20 11.55 -1.21
C GLY A 131 -4.68 11.48 -0.86
N LEU A 132 -5.47 11.31 -1.91
CA LEU A 132 -6.92 11.17 -1.84
C LEU A 132 -7.34 9.75 -2.20
N ASP A 133 -8.30 9.21 -1.46
CA ASP A 133 -8.99 7.95 -1.75
C ASP A 133 -10.46 8.25 -2.00
N LEU A 134 -10.91 8.07 -3.24
CA LEU A 134 -12.29 8.30 -3.67
C LEU A 134 -12.98 6.94 -3.87
N ARG A 135 -14.03 6.69 -3.09
CA ARG A 135 -14.80 5.43 -3.12
C ARG A 135 -16.17 5.64 -3.77
N LEU A 136 -16.34 5.17 -4.99
CA LEU A 136 -17.56 5.27 -5.78
C LEU A 136 -18.21 3.89 -5.92
N GLY A 137 -18.95 3.47 -4.88
CA GLY A 137 -19.52 2.13 -4.82
C GLY A 137 -18.41 1.07 -4.76
N GLY A 138 -18.39 0.15 -5.75
CA GLY A 138 -17.36 -0.89 -5.86
C GLY A 138 -16.02 -0.40 -6.41
N VAL A 139 -15.92 0.83 -6.90
CA VAL A 139 -14.69 1.38 -7.51
C VAL A 139 -13.98 2.31 -6.54
N ARG A 140 -12.66 2.15 -6.47
CA ARG A 140 -11.75 2.98 -5.68
C ARG A 140 -10.80 3.71 -6.62
N LEU A 141 -10.73 5.04 -6.54
CA LEU A 141 -9.73 5.85 -7.22
C LEU A 141 -8.77 6.43 -6.17
N LEU A 142 -7.49 6.07 -6.27
CA LEU A 142 -6.44 6.60 -5.42
C LEU A 142 -5.64 7.65 -6.16
N LEU A 143 -5.44 8.80 -5.54
CA LEU A 143 -4.62 9.89 -6.04
C LEU A 143 -3.41 10.11 -5.11
N PRO A 144 -2.39 9.23 -5.13
CA PRO A 144 -1.22 9.42 -4.29
C PRO A 144 -0.30 10.51 -4.84
N LEU A 145 0.36 11.20 -3.92
CA LEU A 145 1.48 12.11 -4.15
C LEU A 145 2.70 11.63 -3.34
N TRP A 146 3.90 11.76 -3.89
CA TRP A 146 5.10 11.42 -3.13
C TRP A 146 5.48 12.51 -2.15
N ILE A 147 5.66 12.14 -0.89
CA ILE A 147 6.26 13.04 0.09
C ILE A 147 7.78 13.01 -0.10
N ASN A 148 8.36 11.82 -0.29
CA ASN A 148 9.80 11.67 -0.46
C ASN A 148 10.17 10.61 -1.51
N ARG A 149 11.46 10.58 -1.87
CA ARG A 149 12.08 9.54 -2.70
C ARG A 149 11.29 9.19 -3.97
N PRO A 150 10.97 10.17 -4.84
CA PRO A 150 10.32 9.88 -6.13
C PRO A 150 11.19 8.96 -7.01
N GLU A 151 10.62 8.45 -8.09
CA GLU A 151 11.39 7.79 -9.15
C GLU A 151 12.41 8.76 -9.76
N PRO A 152 13.51 8.24 -10.33
CA PRO A 152 14.42 9.03 -11.13
C PRO A 152 13.67 9.85 -12.18
N GLY A 153 13.95 11.15 -12.24
CA GLY A 153 13.33 12.07 -13.21
C GLY A 153 11.94 12.62 -12.81
N LYS A 154 11.42 12.28 -11.63
CA LYS A 154 10.16 12.83 -11.11
C LYS A 154 10.38 13.70 -9.87
N ARG A 155 9.41 14.56 -9.54
CA ARG A 155 9.50 15.51 -8.43
C ARG A 155 8.74 15.01 -7.20
N ARG A 156 9.12 15.55 -6.03
CA ARG A 156 8.30 15.43 -4.82
C ARG A 156 6.98 16.17 -5.05
N PHE A 157 5.92 15.71 -4.41
CA PHE A 157 4.56 16.23 -4.54
C PHE A 157 3.94 16.07 -5.95
N ASP A 158 4.54 15.25 -6.82
CA ASP A 158 3.92 14.88 -8.09
C ASP A 158 2.74 13.93 -7.83
N TRP A 159 1.58 14.29 -8.38
CA TRP A 159 0.36 13.49 -8.31
C TRP A 159 0.41 12.28 -9.24
N ARG A 160 -0.23 11.21 -8.80
CA ARG A 160 -0.51 10.00 -9.55
C ARG A 160 -1.98 9.66 -9.43
N TRP A 161 -2.41 8.69 -10.22
CA TRP A 161 -3.71 8.08 -10.08
C TRP A 161 -3.61 6.56 -10.21
N LYS A 162 -4.52 5.87 -9.53
CA LYS A 162 -4.72 4.44 -9.61
C LYS A 162 -6.17 4.08 -9.41
N VAL A 163 -6.57 2.95 -9.97
CA VAL A 163 -7.90 2.39 -9.78
C VAL A 163 -7.76 1.07 -9.02
N GLY A 164 -8.69 0.78 -8.13
CA GLY A 164 -8.85 -0.52 -7.50
C GLY A 164 -10.34 -0.84 -7.38
N VAL A 165 -10.64 -2.09 -7.05
CA VAL A 165 -12.00 -2.51 -6.71
C VAL A 165 -12.03 -2.75 -5.21
N SER A 166 -13.10 -2.27 -4.57
CA SER A 166 -13.34 -2.51 -3.14
C SER A 166 -14.83 -2.70 -2.99
N LEU A 167 -15.28 -3.96 -2.93
CA LEU A 167 -16.63 -4.24 -2.48
C LEU A 167 -16.69 -3.90 -0.99
N SER A 168 -17.45 -2.85 -0.67
CA SER A 168 -17.74 -2.45 0.70
C SER A 168 -18.20 -3.66 1.51
N ARG A 169 -17.44 -4.02 2.54
CA ARG A 169 -17.98 -4.81 3.66
C ARG A 169 -18.80 -3.90 4.57
#